data_AF-A0A170NKK6-F1
#
_entry.id   AF-A0A170NKK6-F1
#
_cell.length_a   1.000
_cell.length_b   1.000
_cell.length_c   1.000
_cell.angle_alpha   90.00
_cell.angle_beta   90.00
_cell.angle_gamma   90.00
#
_symmetry.space_group_name_H-M   'P 1'
#
loop_
_entity.id
_entity.type
_entity.pdbx_description
1 polymer ?
#
loop_
_entity_poly.entity_id
_entity_poly.type
_entity_poly.pdbx_seq_one_letter_code
_entity_poly.pdbx_strand_id
1 'polypeptide(L)'
;MLPEVIKIGGIEYRVKLVDACDEDNLNIDGKILFPNQEIRVKKGLEKQYGENILLHEIIHGIFEFCGWDQDEENVTRLSNALYQVLKDNNVFKER
;
A
#
# COMPACT_ATOMS: atom_id res chain seq x y z
N MET A 1 6.59 -0.27 12.36
CA MET A 1 6.46 1.15 11.95
C MET A 1 6.43 1.13 10.46
N LEU A 2 5.42 1.75 9.84
CA LEU A 2 5.35 1.82 8.38
C LEU A 2 6.44 2.80 7.88
N PRO A 3 7.01 2.58 6.70
CA PRO A 3 7.92 3.55 6.08
C PRO A 3 7.18 4.87 5.82
N GLU A 4 7.90 6.00 5.87
CA GLU A 4 7.31 7.32 5.59
C GLU A 4 7.18 7.61 4.09
N VAL A 5 8.03 6.98 3.27
CA VAL A 5 8.05 7.13 1.81
C VAL A 5 8.27 5.78 1.16
N ILE A 6 7.54 5.52 0.08
CA ILE A 6 7.75 4.36 -0.80
C ILE A 6 7.87 4.86 -2.23
N LYS A 7 8.84 4.32 -2.97
CA LYS A 7 9.01 4.60 -4.39
C LYS A 7 8.38 3.51 -5.24
N ILE A 8 7.49 3.90 -6.16
CA ILE A 8 6.77 3.00 -7.06
C ILE A 8 6.94 3.54 -8.48
N GLY A 9 7.44 2.72 -9.41
CA GLY A 9 7.61 3.14 -10.81
C GLY A 9 8.50 4.37 -11.03
N GLY A 10 9.36 4.71 -10.06
CA GLY A 10 10.17 5.92 -10.11
C GLY A 10 9.57 7.15 -9.40
N ILE A 11 8.34 7.07 -8.92
CA ILE A 11 7.62 8.15 -8.22
C ILE A 11 7.62 7.87 -6.70
N GLU A 12 7.90 8.89 -5.89
CA GLU A 12 7.87 8.79 -4.43
C GLU A 12 6.47 9.11 -3.89
N TYR A 13 5.94 8.22 -3.06
CA TYR A 13 4.66 8.37 -2.39
C TYR A 13 4.88 8.50 -0.89
N ARG A 14 4.30 9.55 -0.28
CA ARG A 14 4.30 9.73 1.17
C ARG A 14 3.26 8.84 1.83
N VAL A 15 3.66 8.03 2.79
CA VAL A 15 2.76 7.19 3.57
C VAL A 15 2.28 7.99 4.77
N LYS A 16 0.96 8.14 4.90
CA LYS A 16 0.33 8.85 6.01
C LYS A 16 -0.62 7.96 6.77
N LEU A 17 -0.43 7.91 8.08
CA LEU A 17 -1.44 7.37 8.98
C LEU A 17 -2.53 8.42 9.20
N VAL A 18 -3.78 8.09 8.89
CA VAL A 18 -4.94 8.99 8.95
C VAL A 18 -6.11 8.35 9.70
N ASP A 19 -7.03 9.15 10.23
CA ASP A 19 -8.22 8.64 10.92
C ASP A 19 -9.27 8.12 9.93
N ALA A 20 -9.35 8.73 8.75
CA ALA A 20 -10.17 8.29 7.62
C ALA A 20 -9.36 8.35 6.32
N CYS A 21 -9.30 7.24 5.57
CA CYS A 21 -8.61 7.18 4.28
C CYS A 21 -9.41 7.84 3.15
N ASP A 22 -10.74 7.82 3.29
CA ASP A 22 -11.71 8.39 2.38
C ASP A 22 -12.76 9.17 3.18
N GLU A 23 -13.12 10.37 2.71
CA GLU A 23 -14.09 11.26 3.38
C GLU A 23 -15.53 10.76 3.20
N ASP A 24 -15.80 10.08 2.09
CA ASP A 24 -17.13 9.58 1.72
C ASP A 24 -17.33 8.12 2.16
N ASN A 25 -16.24 7.39 2.48
CA ASN A 25 -16.31 5.99 2.91
C ASN A 25 -15.34 5.64 4.06
N LEU A 26 -15.87 5.64 5.29
CA LEU A 26 -15.11 5.33 6.51
C LEU A 26 -14.68 3.86 6.67
N ASN A 27 -15.18 2.96 5.81
CA ASN A 27 -14.83 1.54 5.83
C ASN A 27 -13.56 1.23 5.02
N ILE A 28 -12.95 2.24 4.42
CA ILE A 28 -11.70 2.10 3.68
C ILE A 28 -10.52 2.20 4.65
N ASP A 29 -9.73 1.13 4.73
CA ASP A 29 -8.57 1.04 5.62
C ASP A 29 -7.26 1.52 4.95
N GLY A 30 -7.22 1.60 3.61
CA GLY A 30 -6.09 2.07 2.81
C GLY A 30 -6.56 2.81 1.55
N LYS A 31 -5.81 3.82 1.10
CA LYS A 31 -6.09 4.48 -0.18
C LYS A 31 -4.85 5.16 -0.75
N ILE A 32 -4.49 4.83 -1.98
CA ILE A 32 -3.54 5.59 -2.78
C ILE A 32 -4.22 6.76 -3.51
N LEU A 33 -3.60 7.94 -3.41
CA LEU A 33 -4.03 9.17 -4.07
C LEU A 33 -2.96 9.58 -5.08
N PHE A 34 -3.07 9.06 -6.30
CA PHE A 34 -2.10 9.28 -7.38
C PHE A 34 -1.76 10.77 -7.62
N PRO A 35 -2.73 11.69 -7.72
CA PRO A 35 -2.42 13.10 -7.97
C PRO A 35 -1.62 13.76 -6.84
N ASN A 36 -1.79 13.27 -5.61
CA ASN A 36 -1.17 13.84 -4.42
C ASN A 36 0.14 13.15 -4.03
N GLN A 37 0.49 12.05 -4.73
CA GLN A 37 1.62 11.18 -4.39
C GLN A 37 1.59 10.78 -2.92
N GLU A 38 0.43 10.31 -2.47
CA GLU A 38 0.14 10.02 -1.08
C GLU A 38 -0.52 8.65 -0.96
N ILE A 39 -0.07 7.84 0.00
CA ILE A 39 -0.73 6.60 0.40
C ILE A 39 -1.24 6.80 1.82
N ARG A 40 -2.54 6.66 2.00
CA ARG A 40 -3.21 6.74 3.30
C ARG A 40 -3.40 5.35 3.86
N VAL A 41 -3.11 5.17 5.13
CA VAL A 41 -3.41 3.95 5.90
C VAL A 41 -4.10 4.36 7.18
N LYS A 42 -5.15 3.64 7.57
CA LYS A 42 -5.94 3.98 8.75
C LYS A 42 -5.12 3.82 10.04
N LYS A 43 -5.25 4.77 10.96
CA LYS A 43 -4.62 4.73 12.28
C LYS A 43 -5.25 3.65 13.16
N GLY A 44 -4.46 3.14 14.10
CA GLY A 44 -4.94 2.20 15.12
C GLY A 44 -5.13 0.76 14.64
N LEU A 45 -4.81 0.47 13.37
CA LEU A 45 -4.77 -0.89 12.87
C LEU A 45 -3.69 -1.71 13.57
N GLU A 46 -3.94 -3.02 13.69
CA GLU A 46 -2.90 -3.98 14.11
C GLU A 46 -1.73 -3.89 13.12
N LYS A 47 -0.50 -4.02 13.63
CA LYS A 47 0.72 -3.76 12.87
C LYS A 47 0.81 -4.60 11.59
N GLN A 48 0.58 -5.91 11.67
CA GLN A 48 0.70 -6.79 10.50
C GLN A 48 -0.37 -6.49 9.47
N TYR A 49 -1.61 -6.26 9.93
CA TYR A 49 -2.70 -5.86 9.06
C TYR A 49 -2.41 -4.53 8.36
N GLY A 50 -1.94 -3.51 9.07
CA GLY A 50 -1.57 -2.22 8.48
C GLY A 50 -0.41 -2.32 7.48
N GLU A 51 0.55 -3.21 7.70
CA GLU A 51 1.62 -3.48 6.73
C GLU A 51 1.09 -4.19 5.47
N ASN A 52 0.10 -5.08 5.59
CA ASN A 52 -0.55 -5.73 4.45
C ASN A 52 -1.45 -4.75 3.66
N ILE A 53 -2.18 -3.87 4.34
CA ILE A 53 -2.93 -2.78 3.70
C ILE A 53 -1.99 -1.86 2.93
N LEU A 54 -0.84 -1.50 3.50
CA LEU A 54 0.16 -0.72 2.77
C LEU A 54 0.63 -1.45 1.52
N LEU A 55 0.89 -2.76 1.58
CA LEU A 55 1.26 -3.54 0.41
C LEU A 55 0.17 -3.59 -0.66
N HIS A 56 -1.11 -3.65 -0.25
CA HIS A 56 -2.25 -3.58 -1.15
C HIS A 56 -2.23 -2.26 -1.95
N GLU A 57 -2.04 -1.11 -1.29
CA GLU A 57 -1.92 0.18 -1.97
C GLU A 57 -0.68 0.30 -2.86
N ILE A 58 0.43 -0.34 -2.49
CA ILE A 58 1.62 -0.40 -3.35
C ILE A 58 1.30 -1.16 -4.64
N ILE A 59 0.54 -2.25 -4.56
CA ILE A 59 0.16 -3.04 -5.74
C ILE A 59 -0.76 -2.23 -6.65
N HIS A 60 -1.70 -1.44 -6.12
CA HIS A 60 -2.43 -0.46 -6.93
C HIS A 60 -1.48 0.50 -7.66
N GLY A 61 -0.47 1.01 -6.94
CA GLY A 61 0.60 1.83 -7.51
C GLY A 61 1.35 1.16 -8.65
N ILE A 62 1.70 -0.12 -8.49
CA ILE A 62 2.40 -0.91 -9.51
C ILE A 62 1.50 -1.13 -10.73
N PHE A 63 0.24 -1.51 -10.51
CA PHE A 63 -0.72 -1.74 -11.59
C PHE A 63 -0.92 -0.46 -12.41
N GLU A 64 -1.02 0.70 -11.76
CA GLU A 64 -1.18 1.99 -12.44
C GLU A 64 0.03 2.28 -13.32
N PHE A 65 1.23 2.10 -12.76
CA PHE A 65 2.47 2.30 -13.49
C PHE A 65 2.62 1.33 -14.68
N CYS A 66 2.14 0.10 -14.55
CA CYS A 66 2.15 -0.90 -15.61
C CYS A 66 1.02 -0.73 -16.64
N GLY A 67 0.06 0.18 -16.41
CA GLY A 67 -1.15 0.29 -17.23
C GLY A 67 -2.06 -0.92 -17.15
N TRP A 68 -2.02 -1.65 -16.02
CA TRP A 68 -2.92 -2.76 -15.73
C TRP A 68 -4.23 -2.28 -15.14
N ASP A 69 -5.29 -3.07 -15.37
CA ASP A 69 -6.58 -2.81 -14.77
C ASP A 69 -6.52 -3.01 -13.23
N GLN A 70 -7.25 -2.17 -12.51
CA GLN A 70 -7.19 -2.06 -11.04
C GLN A 70 -8.23 -2.97 -10.37
N ASP A 71 -8.26 -4.24 -10.78
CA ASP A 71 -9.17 -5.22 -10.21
C ASP A 71 -8.80 -5.53 -8.75
N GLU A 72 -9.61 -5.04 -7.81
CA GLU A 72 -9.50 -5.19 -6.36
C GLU A 72 -9.25 -6.64 -5.92
N GLU A 73 -9.84 -7.62 -6.61
CA GLU A 73 -9.65 -9.02 -6.29
C GLU A 73 -8.20 -9.46 -6.56
N ASN A 74 -7.63 -9.03 -7.69
CA ASN A 74 -6.24 -9.34 -8.04
C ASN A 74 -5.26 -8.62 -7.11
N VAL A 75 -5.52 -7.35 -6.79
CA VAL A 75 -4.70 -6.56 -5.86
C VAL A 75 -4.68 -7.24 -4.48
N THR A 76 -5.85 -7.62 -3.96
CA THR A 76 -5.99 -8.31 -2.68
C THR A 76 -5.27 -9.66 -2.67
N ARG A 77 -5.46 -10.48 -3.72
CA ARG A 77 -4.81 -11.79 -3.84
C ARG A 77 -3.29 -11.67 -3.85
N LEU A 78 -2.75 -10.72 -4.62
CA LEU A 78 -1.32 -10.48 -4.69
C LEU A 78 -0.77 -9.92 -3.38
N SER A 79 -1.46 -8.98 -2.72
CA SER A 79 -1.02 -8.46 -1.42
C SER A 79 -0.90 -9.57 -0.39
N ASN A 80 -1.91 -10.43 -0.29
CA ASN A 80 -1.91 -11.56 0.64
C ASN A 80 -0.79 -12.56 0.34
N ALA A 81 -0.61 -12.91 -0.95
CA ALA A 81 0.41 -13.87 -1.35
C ALA A 81 1.84 -13.34 -1.15
N LEU A 82 2.06 -12.05 -1.39
CA LEU A 82 3.39 -11.44 -1.35
C LEU A 82 3.80 -10.95 0.05
N TYR A 83 2.83 -10.62 0.92
CA TYR A 83 3.10 -9.99 2.21
C TYR A 83 4.09 -10.77 3.06
N GLN A 84 3.80 -12.04 3.34
CA GLN A 84 4.67 -12.89 4.17
C GLN A 84 6.02 -13.13 3.46
N VAL A 85 6.00 -13.38 2.16
CA VAL A 85 7.21 -13.64 1.36
C VAL A 85 8.18 -12.46 1.47
N LEU A 86 7.71 -11.24 1.22
CA LEU A 86 8.54 -10.03 1.25
C LEU A 86 9.02 -9.71 2.66
N LYS A 87 8.14 -9.82 3.66
CA LYS A 87 8.42 -9.47 5.05
C LYS A 87 9.47 -10.38 5.69
N ASP A 88 9.36 -11.68 5.47
CA ASP A 88 10.16 -12.65 6.21
C ASP A 88 11.49 -12.96 5.52
N ASN A 89 11.56 -12.83 4.19
CA ASN A 89 12.72 -13.31 3.42
C ASN A 89 13.76 -12.23 3.08
N ASN A 90 13.54 -10.96 3.45
CA ASN A 90 14.50 -9.86 3.19
C ASN A 90 15.06 -9.87 1.75
N VAL A 91 14.21 -10.17 0.77
CA VAL A 91 14.61 -10.66 -0.57
C VAL A 91 15.61 -9.75 -1.29
N PHE A 92 15.60 -8.44 -1.01
CA PHE A 92 16.42 -7.44 -1.71
C PHE A 92 17.15 -6.49 -0.77
N LYS A 93 17.77 -6.99 0.30
CA LYS A 93 18.66 -6.16 1.13
C LYS A 93 19.96 -5.82 0.38
N GLU A 94 20.08 -4.61 -0.14
CA GLU A 94 21.39 -3.95 -0.32
C GLU A 94 21.67 -3.10 0.93
N ARG A 95 22.90 -3.21 1.43
CA ARG A 95 23.37 -2.56 2.67
C ARG A 95 23.54 -1.06 2.52
#